data_AF-W0F576-F1
#
_entry.id   AF-W0F576-F1
#
_cell.length_a   1.000
_cell.length_b   1.000
_cell.length_c   1.000
_cell.angle_alpha   90.00
_cell.angle_beta   90.00
_cell.angle_gamma   90.00
#
_symmetry.space_group_name_H-M   'P 1'
#
loop_
_entity.id
_entity.type
_entity.pdbx_description
1 polymer ?
#
loop_
_entity_poly.entity_id
_entity_poly.type
_entity_poly.pdbx_seq_one_letter_code
_entity_poly.pdbx_strand_id
1 'polypeptide(L)'
;MKRNGNLILLTACFFCCLSACQKAFREKDPASVLLSKENQDNLALMEDSLVSGYINDDFSKMDTLNWNAPAGRLENGKMAATMWLQNATVPYYRGDFSRKNGLTINKDNYPVIAIKMRKPPKSNFFFDTNLGSYNNRNNNHTVIKQPDGSNIYYWDLRNGGLGTNPVPGGDVFLWRFQFKLAEVELTQAQLAAGDIGYTVSWIKSFRSVEDMRAKLNIPPPTPYSFDKQFKHPGLLHSKADLNRIRSLVLDQKPQAYACYQLLQNDYHSHSDYLLRGPFTYFTRDNNVYVDGVRGGSVKALVERDVLGAYYNALMWYITGDTLHARKSVQILDAYANKAVGIVGGDAQLNGLYGFLLANAGEIMRYTYDKWPETSAIQLGKMLQTAFYPTLRNFSPASHGNWDIICMKALMAIAVYTDDAAMVNKVVTYFYHGEGNGSIDQYIVSDAGQLQESNRDQAHSMLALGSLAELCEIAEHQGIPLYAASANAIMRGYEYTAAYNLGNTVSFRTWYDYHERNYKDYTPEHISDNARGSFRAVFEMAYNHYVTQKGLSMPYTEQVLQHIRPEGAPAWADNPGYGTLLFNRWE
;
A
#
# COMPACT_ATOMS: atom_id res chain seq x y z
N MET A 1 67.93 -44.16 -10.74
CA MET A 1 67.25 -42.87 -10.50
C MET A 1 65.82 -43.15 -10.08
N LYS A 2 65.40 -42.58 -8.95
CA LYS A 2 64.12 -42.78 -8.25
C LYS A 2 62.94 -42.17 -9.03
N ARG A 3 61.80 -42.86 -9.14
CA ARG A 3 60.43 -42.31 -9.21
C ARG A 3 59.39 -43.44 -9.07
N ASN A 4 58.27 -43.10 -8.42
CA ASN A 4 57.03 -43.88 -8.17
C ASN A 4 56.99 -44.74 -6.89
N GLY A 5 56.24 -44.30 -5.89
CA GLY A 5 55.99 -45.05 -4.65
C GLY A 5 55.17 -44.39 -3.53
N ASN A 6 54.81 -43.10 -3.62
CA ASN A 6 54.20 -42.36 -2.49
C ASN A 6 52.73 -41.92 -2.67
N LEU A 7 51.93 -42.62 -3.50
CA LEU A 7 50.49 -42.30 -3.66
C LEU A 7 49.53 -43.38 -3.13
N ILE A 8 50.03 -44.41 -2.43
CA ILE A 8 49.18 -45.51 -1.91
C ILE A 8 49.10 -45.52 -0.37
N LEU A 9 49.97 -44.80 0.35
CA LEU A 9 49.97 -44.82 1.82
C LEU A 9 49.01 -43.83 2.52
N LEU A 10 48.59 -42.73 1.87
CA LEU A 10 47.68 -41.76 2.51
C LEU A 10 46.20 -42.16 2.46
N THR A 11 45.79 -42.95 1.47
CA THR A 11 44.40 -43.42 1.33
C THR A 11 44.08 -44.59 2.26
N ALA A 12 45.08 -45.35 2.72
CA ALA A 12 44.92 -46.47 3.63
C ALA A 12 44.73 -46.03 5.11
N CYS A 13 45.33 -44.91 5.54
CA CYS A 13 45.15 -44.39 6.91
C CYS A 13 43.75 -43.79 7.14
N PHE A 14 43.14 -43.17 6.13
CA PHE A 14 41.79 -42.60 6.24
C PHE A 14 40.69 -43.67 6.30
N PHE A 15 40.84 -44.78 5.55
CA PHE A 15 39.88 -45.88 5.59
C PHE A 15 40.01 -46.76 6.84
N CYS A 16 41.21 -46.90 7.44
CA CYS A 16 41.36 -47.58 8.73
C CYS A 16 40.78 -46.76 9.91
N CYS A 17 40.87 -45.43 9.88
CA CYS A 17 40.21 -44.60 10.90
C CYS A 17 38.68 -44.64 10.77
N LEU A 18 38.12 -44.69 9.55
CA LEU A 18 36.67 -44.81 9.37
C LEU A 18 36.13 -46.18 9.80
N SER A 19 36.86 -47.28 9.54
CA SER A 19 36.40 -48.63 9.92
C SER A 19 36.58 -48.91 11.42
N ALA A 20 37.62 -48.36 12.07
CA ALA A 20 37.79 -48.42 13.51
C ALA A 20 36.73 -47.58 14.26
N CYS A 21 36.35 -46.42 13.72
CA CYS A 21 35.28 -45.60 14.26
C CYS A 21 33.89 -46.25 14.06
N GLN A 22 33.64 -46.89 12.91
CA GLN A 22 32.41 -47.66 12.68
C GLN A 22 32.29 -48.91 13.56
N LYS A 23 33.40 -49.51 14.00
CA LYS A 23 33.37 -50.66 14.94
C LYS A 23 33.12 -50.23 16.39
N ALA A 24 33.62 -49.06 16.80
CA ALA A 24 33.36 -48.49 18.12
C ALA A 24 31.91 -47.99 18.31
N PHE A 25 31.17 -47.77 17.21
CA PHE A 25 29.76 -47.35 17.23
C PHE A 25 28.75 -48.52 17.24
N ARG A 26 29.20 -49.78 17.17
CA ARG A 26 28.30 -50.96 17.21
C ARG A 26 28.01 -51.52 18.60
N GLU A 27 28.53 -50.91 19.67
CA GLU A 27 28.34 -51.37 21.06
C GLU A 27 27.64 -50.35 21.97
N LYS A 28 27.02 -49.30 21.44
CA LYS A 28 26.18 -48.40 22.24
C LYS A 28 24.80 -48.21 21.64
N ASP A 29 23.82 -48.51 22.48
CA ASP A 29 22.37 -48.29 22.41
C ASP A 29 21.88 -47.34 21.29
N PRO A 30 20.93 -47.72 20.42
CA PRO A 30 20.48 -46.88 19.31
C PRO A 30 19.54 -45.73 19.74
N ALA A 31 19.55 -45.34 21.00
CA ALA A 31 18.80 -44.21 21.53
C ALA A 31 19.70 -42.98 21.73
N SER A 32 19.53 -41.97 20.86
CA SER A 32 19.84 -40.55 21.05
C SER A 32 21.32 -40.11 21.09
N VAL A 33 21.92 -39.90 19.91
CA VAL A 33 22.87 -38.79 19.73
C VAL A 33 22.04 -37.60 19.23
N LEU A 34 21.41 -36.87 20.15
CA LEU A 34 20.81 -35.57 19.82
C LEU A 34 21.99 -34.60 19.65
N LEU A 35 22.25 -34.18 18.40
CA LEU A 35 23.14 -33.06 18.14
C LEU A 35 22.64 -31.84 18.94
N SER A 36 23.55 -31.07 19.53
CA SER A 36 23.19 -29.78 20.11
C SER A 36 22.52 -28.92 19.03
N LYS A 37 21.62 -28.01 19.43
CA LYS A 37 20.97 -27.09 18.49
C LYS A 37 21.99 -26.35 17.62
N GLU A 38 23.11 -25.95 18.19
CA GLU A 38 24.23 -25.33 17.46
C GLU A 38 24.84 -26.25 16.40
N ASN A 39 25.03 -27.53 16.68
CA ASN A 39 25.53 -28.50 15.69
C ASN A 39 24.50 -28.80 14.60
N GLN A 40 23.20 -28.77 14.92
CA GLN A 40 22.13 -28.89 13.94
C GLN A 40 22.07 -27.66 13.02
N ASP A 41 22.16 -26.47 13.59
CA ASP A 41 22.18 -25.21 12.84
C ASP A 41 23.41 -25.14 11.91
N ASN A 42 24.59 -25.57 12.39
CA ASN A 42 25.81 -25.62 11.58
C ASN A 42 25.72 -26.65 10.44
N LEU A 43 25.11 -27.82 10.67
CA LEU A 43 24.91 -28.83 9.64
C LEU A 43 23.92 -28.32 8.57
N ALA A 44 22.81 -27.70 8.99
CA ALA A 44 21.83 -27.12 8.07
C ALA A 44 22.44 -26.00 7.21
N LEU A 45 23.29 -25.14 7.81
CA LEU A 45 24.02 -24.11 7.06
C LEU A 45 25.00 -24.71 6.04
N MET A 46 25.64 -25.84 6.39
CA MET A 46 26.54 -26.56 5.48
C MET A 46 25.77 -27.19 4.31
N GLU A 47 24.64 -27.82 4.56
CA GLU A 47 23.77 -28.37 3.52
C GLU A 47 23.21 -27.27 2.59
N ASP A 48 22.72 -26.15 3.15
CA ASP A 48 22.24 -25.00 2.36
C ASP A 48 23.36 -24.43 1.47
N SER A 49 24.62 -24.44 1.94
CA SER A 49 25.78 -23.93 1.19
C SER A 49 26.15 -24.73 -0.07
N LEU A 50 25.68 -25.97 -0.17
CA LEU A 50 25.89 -26.83 -1.33
C LEU A 50 24.80 -26.63 -2.41
N VAL A 51 23.74 -25.89 -2.10
CA VAL A 51 22.62 -25.65 -3.01
C VAL A 51 22.86 -24.39 -3.82
N SER A 52 22.73 -24.49 -5.14
CA SER A 52 22.94 -23.35 -6.04
C SER A 52 21.98 -22.20 -5.75
N GLY A 53 22.49 -20.98 -5.84
CA GLY A 53 21.76 -19.74 -5.52
C GLY A 53 21.80 -19.32 -4.05
N TYR A 54 22.42 -20.10 -3.16
CA TYR A 54 22.58 -19.72 -1.76
C TYR A 54 23.61 -18.60 -1.56
N ILE A 55 23.23 -17.56 -0.84
CA ILE A 55 24.07 -16.42 -0.46
C ILE A 55 23.92 -16.22 1.05
N ASN A 56 25.03 -16.18 1.78
CA ASN A 56 25.03 -15.91 3.22
C ASN A 56 26.23 -15.03 3.62
N ASP A 57 26.34 -13.88 2.96
CA ASP A 57 27.44 -12.95 3.19
C ASP A 57 27.12 -12.06 4.39
N ASP A 58 27.80 -12.29 5.51
CA ASP A 58 27.60 -11.58 6.77
C ASP A 58 28.90 -10.89 7.21
N PHE A 59 28.95 -9.57 7.13
CA PHE A 59 30.16 -8.78 7.39
C PHE A 59 30.57 -8.76 8.87
N SER A 60 29.74 -9.30 9.77
CA SER A 60 30.14 -9.49 11.17
C SER A 60 31.09 -10.68 11.37
N LYS A 61 31.19 -11.58 10.38
CA LYS A 61 31.85 -12.89 10.54
C LYS A 61 33.13 -13.05 9.74
N MET A 62 33.38 -12.24 8.72
CA MET A 62 34.43 -12.47 7.72
C MET A 62 34.95 -11.15 7.14
N ASP A 63 36.02 -11.22 6.31
CA ASP A 63 36.61 -10.10 5.55
C ASP A 63 35.59 -9.47 4.56
N THR A 64 36.00 -8.63 3.62
CA THR A 64 35.14 -7.96 2.61
C THR A 64 34.27 -8.90 1.76
N LEU A 65 34.42 -10.22 1.87
CA LEU A 65 33.61 -11.24 1.21
C LEU A 65 33.54 -11.04 -0.31
N ASN A 66 34.65 -10.65 -0.94
CA ASN A 66 34.71 -10.33 -2.36
C ASN A 66 33.69 -9.26 -2.81
N TRP A 67 33.19 -8.42 -1.90
CA TRP A 67 32.39 -7.27 -2.26
C TRP A 67 33.28 -6.05 -2.54
N ASN A 68 32.79 -5.18 -3.40
CA ASN A 68 33.40 -3.90 -3.73
C ASN A 68 32.43 -2.78 -3.36
N ALA A 69 32.94 -1.79 -2.64
CA ALA A 69 32.26 -0.54 -2.31
C ALA A 69 33.24 0.62 -2.49
N PRO A 70 32.77 1.84 -2.79
CA PRO A 70 33.63 3.01 -2.86
C PRO A 70 34.24 3.32 -1.50
N ALA A 71 35.59 3.39 -1.46
CA ALA A 71 36.37 3.49 -0.23
C ALA A 71 35.93 2.48 0.86
N GLY A 72 35.50 1.29 0.42
CA GLY A 72 34.91 0.26 1.26
C GLY A 72 35.90 -0.31 2.27
N ARG A 73 35.49 -0.40 3.54
CA ARG A 73 36.25 -1.01 4.63
C ARG A 73 35.33 -1.66 5.65
N LEU A 74 35.81 -2.67 6.35
CA LEU A 74 35.08 -3.27 7.45
C LEU A 74 35.19 -2.42 8.70
N GLU A 75 34.06 -2.04 9.27
CA GLU A 75 33.95 -1.31 10.53
C GLU A 75 32.81 -1.87 11.36
N ASN A 76 33.10 -2.25 12.61
CA ASN A 76 32.11 -2.73 13.58
C ASN A 76 31.19 -3.85 13.02
N GLY A 77 31.77 -4.80 12.28
CA GLY A 77 31.04 -5.92 11.67
C GLY A 77 30.13 -5.53 10.50
N LYS A 78 30.39 -4.38 9.86
CA LYS A 78 29.67 -3.89 8.69
C LYS A 78 30.65 -3.48 7.61
N MET A 79 30.23 -3.56 6.35
CA MET A 79 30.92 -2.90 5.25
C MET A 79 30.53 -1.42 5.25
N ALA A 80 31.45 -0.55 5.66
CA ALA A 80 31.31 0.90 5.58
C ALA A 80 31.86 1.40 4.24
N ALA A 81 31.14 2.32 3.60
CA ALA A 81 31.50 2.87 2.30
C ALA A 81 31.26 4.38 2.27
N THR A 82 32.09 5.09 1.50
CA THR A 82 32.01 6.55 1.34
C THR A 82 31.64 6.86 -0.10
N MET A 83 30.53 7.54 -0.30
CA MET A 83 30.05 7.91 -1.63
C MET A 83 30.92 9.01 -2.25
N TRP A 84 30.94 9.09 -3.57
CA TRP A 84 31.64 10.15 -4.29
C TRP A 84 30.68 11.08 -5.01
N LEU A 85 31.04 12.37 -5.09
CA LEU A 85 30.28 13.38 -5.83
C LEU A 85 30.39 13.12 -7.32
N GLN A 86 29.24 13.05 -8.01
CA GLN A 86 29.16 12.77 -9.44
C GLN A 86 29.02 14.04 -10.29
N ASN A 87 28.36 15.07 -9.77
CA ASN A 87 28.12 16.33 -10.47
C ASN A 87 28.20 17.50 -9.48
N ALA A 88 29.04 18.50 -9.73
CA ALA A 88 29.21 19.63 -8.83
C ALA A 88 28.13 20.73 -8.99
N THR A 89 27.44 20.76 -10.13
CA THR A 89 26.40 21.75 -10.45
C THR A 89 25.05 21.37 -9.83
N VAL A 90 24.75 20.07 -9.78
CA VAL A 90 23.64 19.50 -9.02
C VAL A 90 24.21 18.34 -8.21
N PRO A 91 24.50 18.52 -6.90
CA PRO A 91 25.31 17.59 -6.12
C PRO A 91 24.63 16.24 -5.88
N TYR A 92 24.78 15.34 -6.84
CA TYR A 92 24.42 13.93 -6.72
C TYR A 92 25.63 13.11 -6.31
N TYR A 93 25.43 12.20 -5.37
CA TYR A 93 26.43 11.24 -4.94
C TYR A 93 26.17 9.85 -5.49
N ARG A 94 27.23 9.04 -5.59
CA ARG A 94 27.16 7.65 -6.04
C ARG A 94 27.88 6.71 -5.08
N GLY A 95 27.30 5.54 -4.89
CA GLY A 95 27.64 4.59 -3.82
C GLY A 95 27.48 3.13 -4.24
N ASP A 96 27.77 2.78 -5.49
CA ASP A 96 27.50 1.43 -6.02
C ASP A 96 28.19 0.32 -5.20
N PHE A 97 27.47 -0.77 -4.95
CA PHE A 97 27.96 -1.91 -4.18
C PHE A 97 27.84 -3.20 -4.99
N SER A 98 28.96 -3.86 -5.30
CA SER A 98 28.97 -4.98 -6.26
C SER A 98 29.82 -6.17 -5.84
N ARG A 99 29.45 -7.35 -6.32
CA ARG A 99 30.22 -8.58 -6.10
C ARG A 99 31.36 -8.67 -7.11
N LYS A 100 32.59 -8.87 -6.63
CA LYS A 100 33.75 -9.20 -7.47
C LYS A 100 33.59 -10.63 -8.02
N ASN A 101 33.97 -10.82 -9.29
CA ASN A 101 33.93 -12.10 -10.01
C ASN A 101 32.54 -12.69 -10.27
N GLY A 102 31.47 -11.93 -10.01
CA GLY A 102 30.10 -12.38 -10.25
C GLY A 102 29.59 -13.42 -9.24
N LEU A 103 28.35 -13.86 -9.44
CA LEU A 103 27.67 -14.82 -8.57
C LEU A 103 26.59 -15.59 -9.36
N THR A 104 26.39 -16.87 -9.03
CA THR A 104 25.28 -17.67 -9.58
C THR A 104 24.04 -17.50 -8.71
N ILE A 105 22.93 -17.08 -9.33
CA ILE A 105 21.60 -17.09 -8.70
C ILE A 105 20.81 -18.30 -9.20
N ASN A 106 19.83 -18.76 -8.41
CA ASN A 106 18.88 -19.76 -8.82
C ASN A 106 17.52 -19.45 -8.19
N LYS A 107 16.58 -18.98 -9.01
CA LYS A 107 15.25 -18.56 -8.51
C LYS A 107 14.38 -19.72 -8.04
N ASP A 108 14.68 -20.95 -8.47
CA ASP A 108 13.89 -22.12 -8.12
C ASP A 108 14.27 -22.64 -6.72
N ASN A 109 15.51 -22.37 -6.28
CA ASN A 109 16.00 -22.73 -4.95
C ASN A 109 15.91 -21.56 -3.94
N TYR A 110 16.44 -20.40 -4.32
CA TYR A 110 16.56 -19.20 -3.47
C TYR A 110 16.09 -17.95 -4.22
N PRO A 111 14.77 -17.79 -4.41
CA PRO A 111 14.19 -16.69 -5.18
C PRO A 111 14.33 -15.32 -4.53
N VAL A 112 14.53 -15.24 -3.22
CA VAL A 112 14.55 -13.95 -2.52
C VAL A 112 15.98 -13.54 -2.28
N ILE A 113 16.41 -12.42 -2.87
CA ILE A 113 17.71 -11.78 -2.60
C ILE A 113 17.45 -10.59 -1.68
N ALA A 114 18.20 -10.48 -0.59
CA ALA A 114 18.05 -9.37 0.36
C ALA A 114 19.39 -8.79 0.83
N ILE A 115 19.36 -7.51 1.16
CA ILE A 115 20.47 -6.73 1.70
C ILE A 115 20.00 -5.94 2.92
N LYS A 116 20.71 -6.05 4.05
CA LYS A 116 20.48 -5.18 5.22
C LYS A 116 21.49 -4.04 5.20
N MET A 117 21.02 -2.81 5.11
CA MET A 117 21.89 -1.64 5.06
C MET A 117 21.24 -0.41 5.68
N ARG A 118 22.07 0.46 6.25
CA ARG A 118 21.70 1.86 6.48
C ARG A 118 21.91 2.59 5.17
N LYS A 119 20.84 2.65 4.36
CA LYS A 119 20.85 3.35 3.07
C LYS A 119 20.99 4.86 3.32
N PRO A 120 21.72 5.61 2.47
CA PRO A 120 21.57 7.07 2.47
C PRO A 120 20.11 7.45 2.15
N PRO A 121 19.71 8.72 2.29
CA PRO A 121 18.35 9.18 1.99
C PRO A 121 18.06 9.09 0.48
N LYS A 122 17.24 9.99 -0.08
CA LYS A 122 16.76 9.93 -1.46
C LYS A 122 17.84 9.49 -2.44
N SER A 123 17.59 8.35 -3.08
CA SER A 123 18.52 7.74 -4.01
C SER A 123 17.79 6.83 -4.98
N ASN A 124 18.39 6.60 -6.15
CA ASN A 124 18.05 5.42 -6.94
C ASN A 124 18.82 4.21 -6.40
N PHE A 125 18.10 3.31 -5.74
CA PHE A 125 18.59 2.07 -5.18
C PHE A 125 17.89 0.84 -5.76
N PHE A 126 18.63 0.03 -6.52
CA PHE A 126 18.06 -1.12 -7.22
C PHE A 126 19.06 -2.23 -7.50
N PHE A 127 18.53 -3.44 -7.68
CA PHE A 127 19.30 -4.60 -8.07
C PHE A 127 19.60 -4.57 -9.58
N ASP A 128 20.87 -4.48 -9.94
CA ASP A 128 21.40 -4.30 -11.30
C ASP A 128 22.30 -5.48 -11.69
N THR A 129 22.06 -6.05 -12.86
CA THR A 129 22.76 -7.23 -13.35
C THR A 129 23.22 -7.07 -14.79
N ASN A 130 23.99 -8.02 -15.31
CA ASN A 130 24.34 -8.05 -16.74
C ASN A 130 23.16 -8.41 -17.65
N LEU A 131 22.04 -8.87 -17.10
CA LEU A 131 20.81 -9.13 -17.85
C LEU A 131 19.83 -7.95 -17.78
N GLY A 132 20.22 -6.86 -17.09
CA GLY A 132 19.39 -5.69 -16.83
C GLY A 132 19.05 -5.54 -15.35
N SER A 133 18.52 -4.37 -14.99
CA SER A 133 18.01 -4.11 -13.65
C SER A 133 16.70 -4.86 -13.41
N TYR A 134 16.41 -5.21 -12.16
CA TYR A 134 15.18 -5.92 -11.84
C TYR A 134 13.95 -5.12 -12.30
N ASN A 135 13.07 -5.72 -13.09
CA ASN A 135 11.91 -5.09 -13.73
C ASN A 135 12.20 -3.81 -14.56
N ASN A 136 13.46 -3.59 -14.98
CA ASN A 136 13.91 -2.40 -15.73
C ASN A 136 13.51 -1.06 -15.07
N ARG A 137 13.54 -1.00 -13.74
CA ARG A 137 13.10 0.16 -12.94
C ARG A 137 14.07 0.43 -11.79
N ASN A 138 14.12 1.69 -11.34
CA ASN A 138 14.80 2.09 -10.12
C ASN A 138 13.87 1.87 -8.91
N ASN A 139 14.45 1.77 -7.70
CA ASN A 139 13.71 1.62 -6.43
C ASN A 139 12.66 0.51 -6.45
N ASN A 140 13.07 -0.62 -7.00
CA ASN A 140 12.26 -1.78 -7.34
C ASN A 140 12.27 -2.87 -6.24
N HIS A 141 12.69 -2.51 -5.04
CA HIS A 141 12.78 -3.39 -3.87
C HIS A 141 11.49 -3.32 -3.05
N THR A 142 11.25 -4.35 -2.24
CA THR A 142 10.43 -4.22 -1.02
C THR A 142 11.35 -3.91 0.16
N VAL A 143 10.89 -3.11 1.13
CA VAL A 143 11.65 -2.80 2.35
C VAL A 143 10.95 -3.26 3.61
N ILE A 144 11.70 -3.89 4.51
CA ILE A 144 11.32 -4.12 5.91
C ILE A 144 12.08 -3.09 6.75
N LYS A 145 11.35 -2.12 7.29
CA LYS A 145 11.92 -1.09 8.16
C LYS A 145 12.47 -1.72 9.44
N GLN A 146 13.60 -1.21 9.92
CA GLN A 146 14.24 -1.65 11.15
C GLN A 146 14.35 -0.47 12.14
N PRO A 147 14.19 -0.69 13.46
CA PRO A 147 14.23 0.40 14.45
C PRO A 147 15.54 1.22 14.44
N ASP A 148 16.65 0.60 14.04
CA ASP A 148 17.98 1.22 13.96
C ASP A 148 18.25 1.94 12.62
N GLY A 149 17.25 2.01 11.73
CA GLY A 149 17.37 2.58 10.38
C GLY A 149 18.17 1.73 9.39
N SER A 150 18.71 0.58 9.80
CA SER A 150 19.40 -0.37 8.92
C SER A 150 18.38 -1.32 8.29
N ASN A 151 17.57 -0.80 7.37
CA ASN A 151 16.46 -1.53 6.77
C ASN A 151 16.93 -2.75 5.94
N ILE A 152 16.01 -3.70 5.74
CA ILE A 152 16.22 -4.84 4.86
C ILE A 152 15.50 -4.58 3.55
N TYR A 153 16.24 -4.57 2.45
CA TYR A 153 15.72 -4.40 1.10
C TYR A 153 15.80 -5.75 0.38
N TYR A 154 14.72 -6.17 -0.27
CA TYR A 154 14.68 -7.47 -0.94
C TYR A 154 13.94 -7.46 -2.27
N TRP A 155 14.25 -8.47 -3.09
CA TRP A 155 13.68 -8.73 -4.41
C TRP A 155 13.28 -10.20 -4.51
N ASP A 156 12.03 -10.47 -4.91
CA ASP A 156 11.54 -11.81 -5.18
C ASP A 156 11.60 -12.11 -6.68
N LEU A 157 12.58 -12.92 -7.08
CA LEU A 157 12.88 -13.25 -8.47
C LEU A 157 11.77 -14.06 -9.16
N ARG A 158 10.77 -14.57 -8.43
CA ARG A 158 9.61 -15.29 -9.01
C ARG A 158 8.61 -14.34 -9.66
N ASN A 159 8.54 -13.10 -9.16
CA ASN A 159 7.49 -12.14 -9.52
C ASN A 159 7.97 -11.05 -10.48
N GLY A 160 9.19 -11.16 -11.01
CA GLY A 160 9.80 -10.12 -11.81
C GLY A 160 10.72 -10.63 -12.91
N GLY A 161 11.47 -9.70 -13.48
CA GLY A 161 12.41 -9.95 -14.57
C GLY A 161 13.76 -9.30 -14.33
N LEU A 162 14.78 -9.75 -15.06
CA LEU A 162 16.03 -9.02 -15.22
C LEU A 162 15.96 -8.29 -16.57
N GLY A 163 15.95 -6.96 -16.54
CA GLY A 163 15.55 -6.15 -17.68
C GLY A 163 14.06 -6.32 -17.99
N THR A 164 13.73 -6.54 -19.27
CA THR A 164 12.35 -6.75 -19.73
C THR A 164 11.94 -8.22 -19.74
N ASN A 165 12.86 -9.14 -19.44
CA ASN A 165 12.64 -10.58 -19.54
C ASN A 165 12.44 -11.20 -18.16
N PRO A 166 11.54 -12.19 -18.01
CA PRO A 166 11.44 -12.96 -16.77
C PRO A 166 12.79 -13.54 -16.33
N VAL A 167 12.98 -13.67 -15.01
CA VAL A 167 14.21 -14.31 -14.50
C VAL A 167 14.27 -15.77 -14.97
N PRO A 168 15.36 -16.24 -15.60
CA PRO A 168 15.46 -17.63 -16.04
C PRO A 168 15.40 -18.62 -14.87
N GLY A 169 14.88 -19.83 -15.12
CA GLY A 169 14.95 -20.94 -14.17
C GLY A 169 16.34 -21.58 -14.14
N GLY A 170 16.61 -22.36 -13.09
CA GLY A 170 17.90 -22.99 -12.85
C GLY A 170 19.03 -22.02 -12.54
N ASP A 171 20.25 -22.45 -12.81
CA ASP A 171 21.48 -21.73 -12.47
C ASP A 171 21.75 -20.62 -13.49
N VAL A 172 21.81 -19.38 -13.00
CA VAL A 172 22.10 -18.19 -13.81
C VAL A 172 23.33 -17.50 -13.27
N PHE A 173 24.45 -17.59 -14.00
CA PHE A 173 25.66 -16.85 -13.64
C PHE A 173 25.54 -15.38 -14.03
N LEU A 174 25.73 -14.50 -13.03
CA LEU A 174 25.73 -13.06 -13.19
C LEU A 174 27.14 -12.52 -13.00
N TRP A 175 27.85 -12.22 -14.10
CA TRP A 175 29.17 -11.59 -14.02
C TRP A 175 29.10 -10.16 -13.45
N ARG A 176 27.94 -9.51 -13.56
CA ARG A 176 27.60 -8.31 -12.80
C ARG A 176 26.47 -8.66 -11.84
N PHE A 177 26.78 -8.62 -10.55
CA PHE A 177 25.81 -8.66 -9.46
C PHE A 177 26.04 -7.41 -8.62
N GLN A 178 25.14 -6.43 -8.72
CA GLN A 178 25.32 -5.11 -8.15
C GLN A 178 24.04 -4.58 -7.52
N PHE A 179 24.18 -3.92 -6.38
CA PHE A 179 23.20 -2.99 -5.85
C PHE A 179 23.65 -1.59 -6.25
N LYS A 180 22.97 -1.02 -7.24
CA LYS A 180 23.26 0.32 -7.73
C LYS A 180 22.69 1.32 -6.74
N LEU A 181 23.49 2.33 -6.39
CA LEU A 181 23.13 3.41 -5.47
C LEU A 181 23.59 4.70 -6.11
N ALA A 182 22.69 5.34 -6.85
CA ALA A 182 22.99 6.48 -7.71
C ALA A 182 22.02 7.63 -7.44
N GLU A 183 22.37 8.82 -7.94
CA GLU A 183 21.56 10.03 -7.77
C GLU A 183 21.20 10.25 -6.29
N VAL A 184 22.15 9.99 -5.39
CA VAL A 184 21.95 10.18 -3.97
C VAL A 184 21.92 11.69 -3.69
N GLU A 185 20.78 12.17 -3.22
CA GLU A 185 20.57 13.53 -2.77
C GLU A 185 20.70 13.56 -1.24
N LEU A 186 21.72 14.26 -0.76
CA LEU A 186 21.93 14.47 0.66
C LEU A 186 21.15 15.70 1.14
N THR A 187 20.55 15.59 2.31
CA THR A 187 19.93 16.74 2.98
C THR A 187 20.98 17.81 3.33
N GLN A 188 20.55 19.05 3.50
CA GLN A 188 21.44 20.14 3.91
C GLN A 188 22.19 19.84 5.21
N ALA A 189 21.52 19.18 6.17
CA ALA A 189 22.13 18.78 7.44
C ALA A 189 23.27 17.75 7.24
N GLN A 190 23.09 16.79 6.32
CA GLN A 190 24.12 15.79 6.03
C GLN A 190 25.31 16.37 5.28
N LEU A 191 25.05 17.28 4.31
CA LEU A 191 26.11 18.00 3.63
C LEU A 191 26.94 18.81 4.62
N ALA A 192 26.29 19.51 5.55
CA ALA A 192 26.96 20.27 6.61
C ALA A 192 27.77 19.37 7.57
N ALA A 193 27.29 18.16 7.84
CA ALA A 193 27.98 17.17 8.69
C ALA A 193 29.05 16.35 7.96
N GLY A 194 29.16 16.46 6.63
CA GLY A 194 30.01 15.57 5.82
C GLY A 194 29.54 14.10 5.85
N ASP A 195 28.27 13.84 6.13
CA ASP A 195 27.68 12.50 6.22
C ASP A 195 27.40 11.93 4.82
N ILE A 196 28.49 11.56 4.13
CA ILE A 196 28.48 10.98 2.78
C ILE A 196 28.67 9.45 2.81
N GLY A 197 28.47 8.83 3.97
CA GLY A 197 28.71 7.41 4.19
C GLY A 197 27.44 6.54 4.17
N TYR A 198 27.61 5.25 3.97
CA TYR A 198 26.57 4.24 4.22
C TYR A 198 27.19 2.93 4.71
N THR A 199 26.38 2.07 5.33
CA THR A 199 26.86 0.80 5.89
C THR A 199 25.97 -0.37 5.46
N VAL A 200 26.58 -1.47 5.03
CA VAL A 200 25.92 -2.74 4.72
C VAL A 200 26.27 -3.78 5.79
N SER A 201 25.25 -4.41 6.37
CA SER A 201 25.43 -5.43 7.41
C SER A 201 25.59 -6.83 6.82
N TRP A 202 24.76 -7.20 5.86
CA TRP A 202 24.82 -8.50 5.19
C TRP A 202 24.06 -8.50 3.86
N ILE A 203 24.33 -9.52 3.03
CA ILE A 203 23.61 -9.87 1.80
C ILE A 203 23.32 -11.36 1.86
N LYS A 204 22.05 -11.74 1.73
CA LYS A 204 21.60 -13.13 1.88
C LYS A 204 20.55 -13.49 0.84
N SER A 205 20.40 -14.78 0.57
CA SER A 205 19.30 -15.30 -0.23
C SER A 205 18.44 -16.28 0.59
N PHE A 206 17.16 -16.35 0.25
CA PHE A 206 16.14 -17.08 1.01
C PHE A 206 15.20 -17.86 0.12
N ARG A 207 14.64 -18.95 0.65
CA ARG A 207 13.72 -19.85 -0.08
C ARG A 207 12.37 -19.20 -0.33
N SER A 208 11.97 -18.28 0.53
CA SER A 208 10.79 -17.44 0.40
C SER A 208 10.89 -16.20 1.30
N VAL A 209 9.90 -15.30 1.23
CA VAL A 209 9.81 -14.15 2.14
C VAL A 209 9.53 -14.62 3.57
N GLU A 210 8.77 -15.70 3.73
CA GLU A 210 8.48 -16.33 5.02
C GLU A 210 9.75 -16.95 5.62
N ASP A 211 10.56 -17.65 4.82
CA ASP A 211 11.86 -18.19 5.23
C ASP A 211 12.81 -17.05 5.66
N MET A 212 12.87 -15.96 4.88
CA MET A 212 13.62 -14.76 5.24
C MET A 212 13.18 -14.21 6.59
N ARG A 213 11.88 -14.00 6.77
CA ARG A 213 11.30 -13.47 8.01
C ARG A 213 11.63 -14.39 9.19
N ALA A 214 11.45 -15.69 9.05
CA ALA A 214 11.76 -16.67 10.09
C ALA A 214 13.25 -16.67 10.46
N LYS A 215 14.17 -16.77 9.48
CA LYS A 215 15.62 -16.79 9.71
C LYS A 215 16.17 -15.48 10.30
N LEU A 216 15.48 -14.36 10.06
CA LEU A 216 15.84 -13.05 10.61
C LEU A 216 15.10 -12.71 11.91
N ASN A 217 14.28 -13.63 12.45
CA ASN A 217 13.42 -13.41 13.62
C ASN A 217 12.50 -12.19 13.46
N ILE A 218 12.02 -11.96 12.24
CA ILE A 218 11.05 -10.92 11.90
C ILE A 218 9.69 -11.60 11.85
N PRO A 219 8.77 -11.36 12.81
CA PRO A 219 7.46 -11.98 12.75
C PRO A 219 6.75 -11.58 11.44
N PRO A 220 5.97 -12.49 10.84
CA PRO A 220 5.07 -12.10 9.77
C PRO A 220 4.03 -11.10 10.32
N PRO A 221 3.45 -10.25 9.45
CA PRO A 221 2.24 -9.52 9.79
C PRO A 221 1.20 -10.45 10.42
N THR A 222 0.55 -10.03 11.50
CA THR A 222 -0.53 -10.82 12.07
C THR A 222 -1.73 -10.72 11.13
N PRO A 223 -2.20 -11.83 10.52
CA PRO A 223 -3.34 -11.76 9.62
C PRO A 223 -4.60 -11.41 10.41
N TYR A 224 -5.46 -10.58 9.83
CA TYR A 224 -6.79 -10.35 10.37
C TYR A 224 -7.73 -11.50 10.02
N SER A 225 -8.62 -11.86 10.95
CA SER A 225 -9.69 -12.84 10.72
C SER A 225 -11.03 -12.22 11.09
N PHE A 226 -11.88 -12.03 10.08
CA PHE A 226 -13.25 -11.61 10.23
C PHE A 226 -14.13 -12.84 10.45
N ASP A 227 -14.69 -12.96 11.64
CA ASP A 227 -15.50 -14.07 12.11
C ASP A 227 -16.96 -13.68 12.42
N LYS A 228 -17.32 -12.43 12.15
CA LYS A 228 -18.66 -11.88 12.40
C LYS A 228 -19.56 -12.06 11.18
N GLN A 229 -20.88 -12.02 11.42
CA GLN A 229 -21.85 -11.88 10.35
C GLN A 229 -21.82 -10.44 9.79
N PHE A 230 -21.86 -10.31 8.46
CA PHE A 230 -21.99 -9.02 7.80
C PHE A 230 -23.28 -8.31 8.18
N LYS A 231 -23.18 -7.00 8.43
CA LYS A 231 -24.33 -6.14 8.73
C LYS A 231 -24.72 -5.37 7.48
N HIS A 232 -26.03 -5.32 7.23
CA HIS A 232 -26.63 -4.67 6.08
C HIS A 232 -27.91 -3.89 6.43
N PRO A 233 -28.13 -2.67 5.90
CA PRO A 233 -27.11 -1.82 5.28
C PRO A 233 -25.91 -1.60 6.22
N GLY A 234 -24.69 -1.72 5.70
CA GLY A 234 -23.48 -1.58 6.52
C GLY A 234 -22.26 -1.09 5.76
N LEU A 235 -22.48 -0.41 4.63
CA LEU A 235 -21.46 0.41 3.97
C LEU A 235 -21.35 1.79 4.63
N LEU A 236 -21.40 2.91 3.90
CA LEU A 236 -21.32 4.23 4.52
C LEU A 236 -22.49 4.56 5.44
N HIS A 237 -23.65 3.92 5.20
CA HIS A 237 -24.88 4.20 5.94
C HIS A 237 -25.49 2.92 6.45
N SER A 238 -25.71 2.84 7.76
CA SER A 238 -26.61 1.85 8.33
C SER A 238 -28.08 2.25 8.12
N LYS A 239 -29.02 1.34 8.37
CA LYS A 239 -30.46 1.68 8.40
C LYS A 239 -30.77 2.81 9.40
N ALA A 240 -30.08 2.83 10.54
CA ALA A 240 -30.23 3.88 11.54
C ALA A 240 -29.72 5.23 11.04
N ASP A 241 -28.61 5.25 10.29
CA ASP A 241 -28.10 6.48 9.67
C ASP A 241 -29.04 7.03 8.63
N LEU A 242 -29.56 6.18 7.75
CA LEU A 242 -30.53 6.58 6.75
C LEU A 242 -31.80 7.19 7.41
N ASN A 243 -32.29 6.59 8.50
CA ASN A 243 -33.40 7.14 9.28
C ASN A 243 -33.06 8.50 9.90
N ARG A 244 -31.87 8.65 10.48
CA ARG A 244 -31.38 9.92 11.04
C ARG A 244 -31.28 11.00 9.95
N ILE A 245 -30.68 10.70 8.81
CA ILE A 245 -30.56 11.62 7.68
C ILE A 245 -31.96 12.10 7.26
N ARG A 246 -32.92 11.18 7.14
CA ARG A 246 -34.31 11.51 6.81
C ARG A 246 -34.96 12.41 7.87
N SER A 247 -34.79 12.12 9.17
CA SER A 247 -35.39 12.94 10.23
C SER A 247 -34.78 14.34 10.26
N LEU A 248 -33.46 14.49 10.08
CA LEU A 248 -32.81 15.80 9.99
C LEU A 248 -33.44 16.69 8.89
N VAL A 249 -33.81 16.08 7.76
CA VAL A 249 -34.47 16.79 6.64
C VAL A 249 -35.93 17.11 6.94
N LEU A 250 -36.71 16.14 7.45
CA LEU A 250 -38.13 16.34 7.76
C LEU A 250 -38.34 17.37 8.88
N ASP A 251 -37.45 17.36 9.87
CA ASP A 251 -37.47 18.28 11.00
C ASP A 251 -36.79 19.63 10.67
N GLN A 252 -36.25 19.78 9.45
CA GLN A 252 -35.55 20.97 8.96
C GLN A 252 -34.44 21.46 9.92
N LYS A 253 -33.62 20.53 10.43
CA LYS A 253 -32.48 20.88 11.28
C LYS A 253 -31.54 21.83 10.51
N PRO A 254 -31.19 23.02 11.04
CA PRO A 254 -30.67 24.12 10.24
C PRO A 254 -29.52 23.77 9.30
N GLN A 255 -28.47 23.12 9.79
CA GLN A 255 -27.26 22.86 9.02
C GLN A 255 -27.42 21.63 8.11
N ALA A 256 -28.04 20.56 8.61
CA ALA A 256 -28.37 19.39 7.81
C ALA A 256 -29.36 19.72 6.67
N TYR A 257 -30.37 20.54 6.93
CA TYR A 257 -31.37 20.94 5.93
C TYR A 257 -30.76 21.85 4.86
N ALA A 258 -29.90 22.80 5.25
CA ALA A 258 -29.16 23.61 4.27
C ALA A 258 -28.27 22.73 3.37
N CYS A 259 -27.59 21.72 3.94
CA CYS A 259 -26.82 20.75 3.17
C CYS A 259 -27.72 19.89 2.25
N TYR A 260 -28.91 19.48 2.72
CA TYR A 260 -29.91 18.80 1.89
C TYR A 260 -30.38 19.67 0.72
N GLN A 261 -30.56 20.98 0.91
CA GLN A 261 -30.91 21.89 -0.18
C GLN A 261 -29.79 21.97 -1.24
N LEU A 262 -28.52 21.89 -0.83
CA LEU A 262 -27.41 21.77 -1.78
C LEU A 262 -27.49 20.46 -2.58
N LEU A 263 -27.73 19.33 -1.90
CA LEU A 263 -27.91 18.03 -2.55
C LEU A 263 -29.11 18.03 -3.51
N GLN A 264 -30.24 18.60 -3.08
CA GLN A 264 -31.46 18.70 -3.87
C GLN A 264 -31.26 19.54 -5.15
N ASN A 265 -30.42 20.57 -5.10
CA ASN A 265 -30.10 21.42 -6.25
C ASN A 265 -29.02 20.83 -7.18
N ASP A 266 -28.33 19.77 -6.75
CA ASP A 266 -27.36 19.07 -7.59
C ASP A 266 -28.09 18.25 -8.65
N TYR A 267 -27.85 18.55 -9.93
CA TYR A 267 -28.51 17.87 -11.04
C TYR A 267 -28.27 16.35 -11.07
N HIS A 268 -27.23 15.83 -10.40
CA HIS A 268 -27.04 14.39 -10.25
C HIS A 268 -28.10 13.75 -9.34
N SER A 269 -28.67 14.50 -8.38
CA SER A 269 -29.69 14.00 -7.46
C SER A 269 -31.10 14.00 -8.06
N HIS A 270 -31.32 14.67 -9.20
CA HIS A 270 -32.63 14.75 -9.83
C HIS A 270 -33.06 13.40 -10.43
N SER A 271 -34.35 13.06 -10.29
CA SER A 271 -34.89 11.80 -10.78
C SER A 271 -34.96 11.69 -12.30
N ASP A 272 -34.83 12.81 -13.02
CA ASP A 272 -34.75 12.88 -14.48
C ASP A 272 -33.30 12.86 -15.00
N TYR A 273 -32.30 12.67 -14.13
CA TYR A 273 -30.89 12.54 -14.52
C TYR A 273 -30.71 11.59 -15.72
N LEU A 274 -29.97 12.05 -16.74
CA LEU A 274 -29.73 11.28 -17.95
C LEU A 274 -28.45 10.45 -17.81
N LEU A 275 -28.61 9.12 -17.78
CA LEU A 275 -27.51 8.15 -17.83
C LEU A 275 -26.61 8.43 -19.04
N ARG A 276 -25.30 8.51 -18.80
CA ARG A 276 -24.30 8.90 -19.81
C ARG A 276 -23.47 7.74 -20.34
N GLY A 277 -23.29 6.69 -19.55
CA GLY A 277 -22.75 5.39 -19.95
C GLY A 277 -23.88 4.41 -20.30
N PRO A 278 -23.77 3.12 -19.94
CA PRO A 278 -22.61 2.44 -19.36
C PRO A 278 -21.52 2.18 -20.43
N PHE A 279 -20.28 1.96 -19.99
CA PHE A 279 -19.16 1.59 -20.86
C PHE A 279 -18.73 0.15 -20.62
N THR A 280 -18.20 -0.52 -21.65
CA THR A 280 -17.69 -1.90 -21.54
C THR A 280 -16.53 -1.99 -20.55
N TYR A 281 -15.66 -0.98 -20.52
CA TYR A 281 -14.56 -0.87 -19.57
C TYR A 281 -14.57 0.48 -18.86
N PHE A 282 -14.18 0.48 -17.59
CA PHE A 282 -13.79 1.70 -16.89
C PHE A 282 -12.38 2.11 -17.32
N THR A 283 -12.16 3.41 -17.50
CA THR A 283 -10.82 3.93 -17.73
C THR A 283 -10.73 5.38 -17.29
N ARG A 284 -9.52 5.77 -16.88
CA ARG A 284 -9.13 7.17 -16.64
C ARG A 284 -8.01 7.60 -17.60
N ASP A 285 -7.54 6.69 -18.45
CA ASP A 285 -6.44 6.93 -19.38
C ASP A 285 -6.94 7.68 -20.61
N ASN A 286 -6.46 8.90 -20.77
CA ASN A 286 -6.83 9.74 -21.91
C ASN A 286 -6.32 9.20 -23.26
N ASN A 287 -5.45 8.20 -23.27
CA ASN A 287 -4.92 7.59 -24.49
C ASN A 287 -5.66 6.32 -24.92
N VAL A 288 -6.61 5.84 -24.11
CA VAL A 288 -7.44 4.67 -24.43
C VAL A 288 -8.78 5.12 -25.00
N TYR A 289 -9.36 4.29 -25.88
CA TYR A 289 -10.73 4.43 -26.35
C TYR A 289 -11.56 3.24 -25.85
N VAL A 290 -12.74 3.51 -25.30
CA VAL A 290 -13.71 2.49 -24.89
C VAL A 290 -15.04 2.81 -25.56
N ASP A 291 -15.61 1.83 -26.26
CA ASP A 291 -16.86 1.99 -27.02
C ASP A 291 -16.85 3.21 -27.96
N GLY A 292 -15.69 3.50 -28.58
CA GLY A 292 -15.49 4.65 -29.46
C GLY A 292 -15.31 6.00 -28.75
N VAL A 293 -15.31 6.03 -27.41
CA VAL A 293 -15.17 7.25 -26.60
C VAL A 293 -13.79 7.31 -25.97
N ARG A 294 -13.13 8.47 -26.05
CA ARG A 294 -11.81 8.69 -25.45
C ARG A 294 -11.88 8.60 -23.93
N GLY A 295 -10.88 7.98 -23.30
CA GLY A 295 -10.92 7.63 -21.88
C GLY A 295 -11.06 8.81 -20.92
N GLY A 296 -10.56 10.00 -21.26
CA GLY A 296 -10.80 11.21 -20.48
C GLY A 296 -12.29 11.58 -20.42
N SER A 297 -13.02 11.38 -21.51
CA SER A 297 -14.48 11.55 -21.55
C SER A 297 -15.19 10.40 -20.85
N VAL A 298 -14.74 9.15 -21.00
CA VAL A 298 -15.28 8.00 -20.26
C VAL A 298 -15.23 8.27 -18.75
N LYS A 299 -14.07 8.69 -18.23
CA LYS A 299 -13.90 9.13 -16.83
C LYS A 299 -14.98 10.12 -16.42
N ALA A 300 -15.10 11.24 -17.14
CA ALA A 300 -16.03 12.32 -16.77
C ALA A 300 -17.51 11.87 -16.81
N LEU A 301 -17.88 10.98 -17.73
CA LEU A 301 -19.24 10.46 -17.84
C LEU A 301 -19.55 9.42 -16.75
N VAL A 302 -18.60 8.53 -16.44
CA VAL A 302 -18.73 7.58 -15.33
C VAL A 302 -18.84 8.31 -13.99
N GLU A 303 -18.00 9.33 -13.75
CA GLU A 303 -18.04 10.14 -12.52
C GLU A 303 -19.46 10.71 -12.28
N ARG A 304 -20.11 11.22 -13.32
CA ARG A 304 -21.49 11.73 -13.23
C ARG A 304 -22.49 10.63 -12.94
N ASP A 305 -22.38 9.48 -13.62
CA ASP A 305 -23.32 8.38 -13.43
C ASP A 305 -23.25 7.77 -12.03
N VAL A 306 -22.05 7.57 -11.47
CA VAL A 306 -21.91 6.98 -10.13
C VAL A 306 -22.40 7.92 -9.03
N LEU A 307 -22.19 9.24 -9.18
CA LEU A 307 -22.83 10.24 -8.32
C LEU A 307 -24.35 10.22 -8.50
N GLY A 308 -24.83 10.14 -9.74
CA GLY A 308 -26.26 10.04 -10.05
C GLY A 308 -26.92 8.84 -9.39
N ALA A 309 -26.27 7.67 -9.40
CA ALA A 309 -26.76 6.47 -8.74
C ALA A 309 -26.85 6.65 -7.21
N TYR A 310 -25.77 7.15 -6.60
CA TYR A 310 -25.67 7.32 -5.16
C TYR A 310 -26.62 8.40 -4.62
N TYR A 311 -26.66 9.57 -5.27
CA TYR A 311 -27.53 10.66 -4.83
C TYR A 311 -29.00 10.34 -5.03
N ASN A 312 -29.39 9.69 -6.13
CA ASN A 312 -30.77 9.23 -6.27
C ASN A 312 -31.12 8.14 -5.24
N ALA A 313 -30.18 7.29 -4.81
CA ALA A 313 -30.44 6.34 -3.72
C ALA A 313 -30.70 7.06 -2.38
N LEU A 314 -29.92 8.11 -2.08
CA LEU A 314 -30.15 8.98 -0.91
C LEU A 314 -31.49 9.71 -1.01
N MET A 315 -31.78 10.35 -2.15
CA MET A 315 -33.02 11.09 -2.37
C MET A 315 -34.25 10.17 -2.28
N TRP A 316 -34.17 8.93 -2.76
CA TRP A 316 -35.19 7.91 -2.55
C TRP A 316 -35.49 7.74 -1.05
N TYR A 317 -34.45 7.51 -0.25
CA TYR A 317 -34.63 7.23 1.16
C TYR A 317 -35.18 8.43 1.93
N ILE A 318 -34.65 9.62 1.63
CA ILE A 318 -35.02 10.88 2.29
C ILE A 318 -36.46 11.25 1.97
N THR A 319 -36.83 11.29 0.69
CA THR A 319 -38.11 11.82 0.24
C THR A 319 -39.22 10.77 0.19
N GLY A 320 -38.87 9.49 -0.04
CA GLY A 320 -39.82 8.43 -0.38
C GLY A 320 -40.36 8.50 -1.81
N ASP A 321 -39.84 9.37 -2.68
CA ASP A 321 -40.26 9.42 -4.09
C ASP A 321 -39.60 8.31 -4.91
N THR A 322 -40.44 7.39 -5.36
CA THR A 322 -40.04 6.22 -6.18
C THR A 322 -39.37 6.58 -7.51
N LEU A 323 -39.50 7.81 -8.01
CA LEU A 323 -38.78 8.25 -9.21
C LEU A 323 -37.26 8.22 -9.01
N HIS A 324 -36.77 8.64 -7.83
CA HIS A 324 -35.35 8.56 -7.49
C HIS A 324 -34.88 7.10 -7.38
N ALA A 325 -35.68 6.24 -6.73
CA ALA A 325 -35.37 4.81 -6.65
C ALA A 325 -35.19 4.18 -8.02
N ARG A 326 -36.15 4.43 -8.94
CA ARG A 326 -36.09 3.95 -10.33
C ARG A 326 -34.85 4.47 -11.05
N LYS A 327 -34.48 5.74 -10.86
CA LYS A 327 -33.28 6.32 -11.47
C LYS A 327 -32.00 5.65 -10.97
N SER A 328 -31.88 5.45 -9.66
CA SER A 328 -30.71 4.79 -9.07
C SER A 328 -30.52 3.38 -9.63
N VAL A 329 -31.57 2.53 -9.57
CA VAL A 329 -31.46 1.15 -10.07
C VAL A 329 -31.31 1.06 -11.59
N GLN A 330 -31.84 2.03 -12.35
CA GLN A 330 -31.59 2.12 -13.80
C GLN A 330 -30.09 2.26 -14.10
N ILE A 331 -29.38 3.11 -13.35
CA ILE A 331 -27.94 3.30 -13.53
C ILE A 331 -27.19 2.04 -13.08
N LEU A 332 -27.51 1.52 -11.89
CA LEU A 332 -26.85 0.32 -11.34
C LEU A 332 -26.97 -0.89 -12.28
N ASP A 333 -28.18 -1.18 -12.75
CA ASP A 333 -28.44 -2.30 -13.66
C ASP A 333 -27.74 -2.09 -15.01
N ALA A 334 -27.66 -0.86 -15.51
CA ALA A 334 -26.97 -0.58 -16.77
C ALA A 334 -25.47 -0.93 -16.68
N TYR A 335 -24.79 -0.53 -15.59
CA TYR A 335 -23.38 -0.90 -15.37
C TYR A 335 -23.22 -2.40 -15.09
N ALA A 336 -24.08 -2.99 -14.25
CA ALA A 336 -24.03 -4.41 -13.89
C ALA A 336 -24.16 -5.36 -15.10
N ASN A 337 -24.83 -4.89 -16.17
CA ASN A 337 -25.07 -5.66 -17.40
C ASN A 337 -24.01 -5.45 -18.49
N LYS A 338 -23.16 -4.42 -18.40
CA LYS A 338 -22.22 -4.08 -19.49
C LYS A 338 -20.75 -4.03 -19.09
N ALA A 339 -20.43 -3.56 -17.88
CA ALA A 339 -19.05 -3.35 -17.48
C ALA A 339 -18.35 -4.69 -17.18
N VAL A 340 -17.17 -4.90 -17.75
CA VAL A 340 -16.42 -6.17 -17.59
C VAL A 340 -15.00 -6.00 -17.02
N GLY A 341 -14.50 -4.77 -16.89
CA GLY A 341 -13.14 -4.54 -16.38
C GLY A 341 -12.71 -3.08 -16.35
N ILE A 342 -11.46 -2.87 -15.93
CA ILE A 342 -10.76 -1.58 -15.97
C ILE A 342 -9.56 -1.70 -16.93
N VAL A 343 -9.30 -0.67 -17.73
CA VAL A 343 -8.17 -0.62 -18.67
C VAL A 343 -7.42 0.71 -18.64
N GLY A 344 -6.16 0.69 -19.09
CA GLY A 344 -5.31 1.88 -19.23
C GLY A 344 -4.57 2.29 -17.95
N GLY A 345 -3.85 3.42 -18.04
CA GLY A 345 -3.27 4.12 -16.88
C GLY A 345 -4.32 4.57 -15.86
N ASP A 346 -3.85 4.89 -14.64
CA ASP A 346 -4.69 5.27 -13.50
C ASP A 346 -5.77 4.24 -13.13
N ALA A 347 -5.55 2.97 -13.50
CA ALA A 347 -6.53 1.89 -13.35
C ALA A 347 -7.05 1.77 -11.90
N GLN A 348 -6.16 1.78 -10.92
CA GLN A 348 -6.51 1.66 -9.49
C GLN A 348 -7.42 2.79 -8.99
N LEU A 349 -7.30 3.99 -9.55
CA LEU A 349 -8.15 5.13 -9.16
C LEU A 349 -9.63 4.95 -9.58
N ASN A 350 -9.94 3.99 -10.45
CA ASN A 350 -11.33 3.62 -10.71
C ASN A 350 -12.02 3.00 -9.48
N GLY A 351 -11.27 2.62 -8.43
CA GLY A 351 -11.83 2.20 -7.14
C GLY A 351 -12.82 3.21 -6.54
N LEU A 352 -12.65 4.51 -6.83
CA LEU A 352 -13.61 5.58 -6.48
C LEU A 352 -15.03 5.28 -7.00
N TYR A 353 -15.14 4.73 -8.20
CA TYR A 353 -16.41 4.43 -8.87
C TYR A 353 -17.05 3.17 -8.32
N GLY A 354 -16.25 2.10 -8.14
CA GLY A 354 -16.72 0.85 -7.54
C GLY A 354 -17.24 1.07 -6.12
N PHE A 355 -16.58 1.94 -5.36
CA PHE A 355 -17.02 2.37 -4.04
C PHE A 355 -18.40 3.04 -4.04
N LEU A 356 -18.63 4.03 -4.91
CA LEU A 356 -19.93 4.72 -5.00
C LEU A 356 -21.05 3.80 -5.52
N LEU A 357 -20.75 2.95 -6.51
CA LEU A 357 -21.70 1.95 -7.03
C LEU A 357 -22.12 0.95 -5.94
N ALA A 358 -21.18 0.45 -5.14
CA ALA A 358 -21.47 -0.45 -4.02
C ALA A 358 -22.36 0.24 -2.98
N ASN A 359 -22.05 1.49 -2.60
CA ASN A 359 -22.85 2.27 -1.64
C ASN A 359 -24.27 2.56 -2.14
N ALA A 360 -24.43 2.91 -3.41
CA ALA A 360 -25.74 3.09 -4.04
C ALA A 360 -26.54 1.77 -4.06
N GLY A 361 -25.90 0.68 -4.50
CA GLY A 361 -26.50 -0.65 -4.51
C GLY A 361 -26.94 -1.11 -3.14
N GLU A 362 -26.11 -0.91 -2.11
CA GLU A 362 -26.44 -1.27 -0.73
C GLU A 362 -27.70 -0.57 -0.23
N ILE A 363 -27.81 0.75 -0.44
CA ILE A 363 -29.02 1.49 -0.08
C ILE A 363 -30.22 0.91 -0.82
N MET A 364 -30.12 0.69 -2.13
CA MET A 364 -31.24 0.20 -2.93
C MET A 364 -31.67 -1.22 -2.53
N ARG A 365 -30.72 -2.16 -2.34
CA ARG A 365 -30.97 -3.58 -2.02
C ARG A 365 -31.83 -3.75 -0.76
N TYR A 366 -31.58 -2.91 0.24
CA TYR A 366 -32.20 -3.04 1.56
C TYR A 366 -33.28 -2.00 1.84
N THR A 367 -33.61 -1.13 0.87
CA THR A 367 -34.63 -0.08 1.07
C THR A 367 -35.63 0.06 -0.06
N TYR A 368 -35.41 -0.57 -1.22
CA TYR A 368 -36.34 -0.56 -2.35
C TYR A 368 -36.66 -2.00 -2.79
N ASP A 369 -37.77 -2.51 -2.27
CA ASP A 369 -38.28 -3.87 -2.48
C ASP A 369 -38.54 -4.25 -3.95
N LYS A 370 -38.74 -3.26 -4.83
CA LYS A 370 -38.94 -3.48 -6.26
C LYS A 370 -37.65 -3.65 -7.06
N TRP A 371 -36.47 -3.48 -6.46
CA TRP A 371 -35.23 -3.87 -7.13
C TRP A 371 -35.03 -5.38 -6.99
N PRO A 372 -35.02 -6.15 -8.09
CA PRO A 372 -34.92 -7.60 -7.98
C PRO A 372 -33.61 -8.04 -7.35
N GLU A 373 -33.68 -9.01 -6.42
CA GLU A 373 -32.50 -9.58 -5.77
C GLU A 373 -31.49 -10.14 -6.79
N THR A 374 -31.96 -10.68 -7.93
CA THR A 374 -31.10 -11.11 -9.03
C THR A 374 -30.29 -9.98 -9.65
N SER A 375 -30.85 -8.77 -9.73
CA SER A 375 -30.13 -7.58 -10.20
C SER A 375 -29.10 -7.12 -9.18
N ALA A 376 -29.44 -7.14 -7.89
CA ALA A 376 -28.51 -6.82 -6.81
C ALA A 376 -27.31 -7.79 -6.77
N ILE A 377 -27.56 -9.10 -6.94
CA ILE A 377 -26.51 -10.13 -7.08
C ILE A 377 -25.66 -9.88 -8.33
N GLN A 378 -26.29 -9.49 -9.46
CA GLN A 378 -25.56 -9.18 -10.69
C GLN A 378 -24.64 -7.96 -10.54
N LEU A 379 -25.07 -6.92 -9.79
CA LEU A 379 -24.21 -5.80 -9.44
C LEU A 379 -23.00 -6.27 -8.63
N GLY A 380 -23.20 -7.13 -7.62
CA GLY A 380 -22.12 -7.68 -6.81
C GLY A 380 -21.11 -8.49 -7.64
N LYS A 381 -21.61 -9.30 -8.59
CA LYS A 381 -20.77 -10.01 -9.55
C LYS A 381 -19.96 -9.04 -10.41
N MET A 382 -20.57 -7.99 -10.96
CA MET A 382 -19.86 -6.98 -11.75
C MET A 382 -18.79 -6.27 -10.91
N LEU A 383 -19.09 -5.89 -9.66
CA LEU A 383 -18.12 -5.29 -8.76
C LEU A 383 -16.90 -6.21 -8.54
N GLN A 384 -17.13 -7.50 -8.29
CA GLN A 384 -16.07 -8.49 -8.15
C GLN A 384 -15.29 -8.71 -9.46
N THR A 385 -15.96 -8.89 -10.59
CA THR A 385 -15.28 -9.25 -11.85
C THR A 385 -14.58 -8.07 -12.50
N ALA A 386 -15.17 -6.87 -12.45
CA ALA A 386 -14.63 -5.69 -13.12
C ALA A 386 -13.58 -4.94 -12.28
N PHE A 387 -13.72 -4.89 -10.95
CA PHE A 387 -12.84 -4.10 -10.08
C PHE A 387 -11.78 -4.94 -9.35
N TYR A 388 -12.16 -6.08 -8.74
CA TYR A 388 -11.22 -6.86 -7.91
C TYR A 388 -9.90 -7.21 -8.62
N PRO A 389 -9.85 -7.65 -9.90
CA PRO A 389 -8.59 -8.01 -10.55
C PRO A 389 -7.56 -6.87 -10.58
N THR A 390 -8.03 -5.64 -10.74
CA THR A 390 -7.19 -4.43 -10.78
C THR A 390 -6.80 -3.97 -9.38
N LEU A 391 -7.73 -4.04 -8.42
CA LEU A 391 -7.55 -3.45 -7.09
C LEU A 391 -6.88 -4.40 -6.09
N ARG A 392 -6.95 -5.73 -6.31
CA ARG A 392 -6.51 -6.76 -5.33
C ARG A 392 -5.06 -6.67 -4.92
N ASN A 393 -4.19 -6.01 -5.68
CA ASN A 393 -2.78 -5.86 -5.35
C ASN A 393 -2.43 -4.45 -4.87
N PHE A 394 -3.46 -3.62 -4.63
CA PHE A 394 -3.31 -2.22 -4.25
C PHE A 394 -2.42 -1.47 -5.27
N SER A 395 -1.73 -0.42 -4.83
CA SER A 395 -0.74 0.29 -5.63
C SER A 395 0.45 0.73 -4.77
N PRO A 396 1.19 -0.23 -4.15
CA PRO A 396 2.15 0.07 -3.09
C PRO A 396 3.27 1.02 -3.51
N ALA A 397 3.52 1.10 -4.81
CA ALA A 397 4.53 1.96 -5.40
C ALA A 397 4.01 3.27 -5.97
N SER A 398 2.73 3.58 -5.78
CA SER A 398 2.12 4.86 -6.14
C SER A 398 2.00 5.74 -4.89
N HIS A 399 1.51 6.96 -5.06
CA HIS A 399 1.15 7.83 -3.93
C HIS A 399 0.16 7.15 -2.98
N GLY A 400 0.23 7.45 -1.68
CA GLY A 400 -0.55 6.76 -0.64
C GLY A 400 -2.05 6.73 -0.86
N ASN A 401 -2.64 7.79 -1.44
CA ASN A 401 -4.07 7.78 -1.78
C ASN A 401 -4.48 6.62 -2.70
N TRP A 402 -3.61 6.10 -3.56
CA TRP A 402 -3.95 5.02 -4.49
C TRP A 402 -4.23 3.71 -3.76
N ASP A 403 -3.37 3.38 -2.78
CA ASP A 403 -3.56 2.24 -1.88
C ASP A 403 -4.86 2.40 -1.09
N ILE A 404 -5.08 3.57 -0.52
CA ILE A 404 -6.27 3.88 0.29
C ILE A 404 -7.55 3.77 -0.54
N ILE A 405 -7.54 4.26 -1.80
CA ILE A 405 -8.66 4.15 -2.74
C ILE A 405 -8.95 2.68 -3.07
N CYS A 406 -7.91 1.86 -3.27
CA CYS A 406 -8.09 0.42 -3.43
C CYS A 406 -8.70 -0.21 -2.17
N MET A 407 -8.21 0.14 -0.97
CA MET A 407 -8.72 -0.38 0.30
C MET A 407 -10.20 -0.05 0.52
N LYS A 408 -10.61 1.22 0.37
CA LYS A 408 -12.03 1.60 0.58
C LYS A 408 -12.96 0.91 -0.41
N ALA A 409 -12.54 0.79 -1.67
CA ALA A 409 -13.32 0.15 -2.71
C ALA A 409 -13.46 -1.35 -2.44
N LEU A 410 -12.35 -2.03 -2.12
CA LEU A 410 -12.36 -3.45 -1.78
C LEU A 410 -13.15 -3.72 -0.49
N MET A 411 -13.08 -2.86 0.54
CA MET A 411 -13.90 -3.01 1.73
C MET A 411 -15.40 -2.89 1.40
N ALA A 412 -15.77 -1.92 0.56
CA ALA A 412 -17.16 -1.75 0.13
C ALA A 412 -17.67 -2.94 -0.69
N ILE A 413 -16.86 -3.46 -1.61
CA ILE A 413 -17.19 -4.66 -2.39
C ILE A 413 -17.30 -5.87 -1.46
N ALA A 414 -16.34 -6.04 -0.55
CA ALA A 414 -16.30 -7.16 0.38
C ALA A 414 -17.58 -7.24 1.22
N VAL A 415 -17.99 -6.12 1.82
CA VAL A 415 -19.23 -6.08 2.59
C VAL A 415 -20.44 -6.33 1.69
N TYR A 416 -20.56 -5.63 0.55
CA TYR A 416 -21.72 -5.81 -0.36
C TYR A 416 -21.89 -7.27 -0.84
N THR A 417 -20.79 -8.03 -0.96
CA THR A 417 -20.80 -9.41 -1.44
C THR A 417 -20.56 -10.47 -0.36
N ASP A 418 -20.59 -10.11 0.92
CA ASP A 418 -20.31 -11.01 2.05
C ASP A 418 -18.94 -11.76 1.97
N ASP A 419 -17.88 -11.09 1.49
CA ASP A 419 -16.55 -11.68 1.28
C ASP A 419 -15.60 -11.40 2.45
N ALA A 420 -15.59 -12.30 3.44
CA ALA A 420 -14.72 -12.21 4.62
C ALA A 420 -13.23 -12.26 4.26
N ALA A 421 -12.83 -12.96 3.20
CA ALA A 421 -11.43 -13.03 2.78
C ALA A 421 -10.94 -11.68 2.24
N MET A 422 -11.81 -10.96 1.52
CA MET A 422 -11.53 -9.62 1.04
C MET A 422 -11.46 -8.60 2.19
N VAL A 423 -12.33 -8.71 3.21
CA VAL A 423 -12.19 -7.92 4.46
C VAL A 423 -10.84 -8.18 5.12
N ASN A 424 -10.47 -9.45 5.34
CA ASN A 424 -9.20 -9.83 5.96
C ASN A 424 -8.01 -9.24 5.24
N LYS A 425 -8.06 -9.26 3.90
CA LYS A 425 -7.02 -8.69 3.06
C LYS A 425 -6.90 -7.19 3.23
N VAL A 426 -8.00 -6.46 3.21
CA VAL A 426 -7.99 -5.00 3.39
C VAL A 426 -7.48 -4.62 4.78
N VAL A 427 -7.99 -5.25 5.84
CA VAL A 427 -7.57 -4.93 7.22
C VAL A 427 -6.09 -5.28 7.45
N THR A 428 -5.63 -6.42 6.94
CA THR A 428 -4.22 -6.81 7.04
C THR A 428 -3.33 -5.79 6.31
N TYR A 429 -3.72 -5.35 5.11
CA TYR A 429 -2.96 -4.34 4.37
C TYR A 429 -3.02 -2.95 5.01
N PHE A 430 -4.15 -2.56 5.60
CA PHE A 430 -4.27 -1.30 6.32
C PHE A 430 -3.22 -1.18 7.44
N TYR A 431 -3.03 -2.24 8.24
CA TYR A 431 -2.04 -2.24 9.34
C TYR A 431 -0.62 -2.57 8.90
N HIS A 432 -0.45 -3.42 7.90
CA HIS A 432 0.84 -4.06 7.61
C HIS A 432 1.24 -4.03 6.13
N GLY A 433 0.51 -3.27 5.32
CA GLY A 433 0.80 -3.07 3.91
C GLY A 433 2.15 -2.41 3.73
N GLU A 434 2.89 -2.91 2.75
CA GLU A 434 4.19 -2.36 2.39
C GLU A 434 4.08 -1.00 1.69
N GLY A 435 2.93 -0.68 1.09
CA GLY A 435 2.73 0.56 0.35
C GLY A 435 2.57 1.81 1.19
N ASN A 436 2.55 2.94 0.52
CA ASN A 436 2.38 4.27 1.12
C ASN A 436 1.04 4.48 1.82
N GLY A 437 0.01 3.72 1.48
CA GLY A 437 -1.32 3.89 2.07
C GLY A 437 -1.61 3.09 3.33
N SER A 438 -0.70 2.23 3.80
CA SER A 438 -0.89 1.59 5.12
C SER A 438 -0.74 2.64 6.22
N ILE A 439 -1.43 2.45 7.35
CA ILE A 439 -1.66 3.55 8.30
C ILE A 439 -0.37 4.16 8.85
N ASP A 440 0.62 3.34 9.20
CA ASP A 440 1.92 3.78 9.74
C ASP A 440 2.88 4.31 8.65
N GLN A 441 2.54 4.11 7.38
CA GLN A 441 3.27 4.68 6.25
C GLN A 441 2.60 5.92 5.69
N TYR A 442 1.30 6.07 5.91
CA TYR A 442 0.54 7.24 5.48
C TYR A 442 0.60 8.37 6.50
N ILE A 443 0.41 8.08 7.80
CA ILE A 443 0.59 9.06 8.87
C ILE A 443 1.99 8.91 9.42
N VAL A 444 2.89 9.76 8.95
CA VAL A 444 4.32 9.51 9.07
C VAL A 444 4.85 9.99 10.42
N SER A 445 4.30 11.05 11.01
CA SER A 445 4.78 11.61 12.27
C SER A 445 3.75 11.56 13.39
N ASP A 446 4.22 11.67 14.64
CA ASP A 446 3.36 11.80 15.81
C ASP A 446 2.46 13.04 15.72
N ALA A 447 2.94 14.11 15.09
CA ALA A 447 2.16 15.33 14.85
C ALA A 447 1.04 15.15 13.82
N GLY A 448 1.02 14.05 13.04
CA GLY A 448 0.00 13.79 12.02
C GLY A 448 0.39 14.18 10.60
N GLN A 449 1.68 14.43 10.32
CA GLN A 449 2.14 14.69 8.96
C GLN A 449 1.75 13.51 8.05
N LEU A 450 1.22 13.81 6.87
CA LEU A 450 0.81 12.81 5.90
C LEU A 450 1.94 12.53 4.90
N GLN A 451 1.92 11.33 4.32
CA GLN A 451 2.84 10.91 3.26
C GLN A 451 2.78 11.88 2.05
N GLU A 452 1.60 12.41 1.72
CA GLU A 452 1.40 13.36 0.62
C GLU A 452 1.48 14.84 1.03
N SER A 453 1.82 15.16 2.28
CA SER A 453 1.90 16.56 2.74
C SER A 453 2.90 17.40 1.93
N ASN A 454 3.93 16.78 1.36
CA ASN A 454 4.93 17.44 0.52
C ASN A 454 4.60 17.43 -0.99
N ARG A 455 3.39 16.99 -1.36
CA ARG A 455 2.88 17.00 -2.74
C ARG A 455 1.94 18.18 -2.96
N ASP A 456 0.76 18.11 -2.35
CA ASP A 456 -0.25 19.16 -2.30
C ASP A 456 -1.35 18.85 -1.27
N GLN A 457 -2.10 19.88 -0.92
CA GLN A 457 -3.14 19.78 0.11
C GLN A 457 -4.42 19.10 -0.39
N ALA A 458 -4.69 19.13 -1.70
CA ALA A 458 -5.87 18.52 -2.28
C ALA A 458 -5.82 16.98 -2.18
N HIS A 459 -4.66 16.36 -2.42
CA HIS A 459 -4.48 14.93 -2.29
C HIS A 459 -4.34 14.47 -0.84
N SER A 460 -3.74 15.31 0.01
CA SER A 460 -3.76 15.11 1.47
C SER A 460 -5.21 14.95 1.99
N MET A 461 -6.11 15.86 1.59
CA MET A 461 -7.53 15.78 1.94
C MET A 461 -8.27 14.62 1.24
N LEU A 462 -7.94 14.28 -0.01
CA LEU A 462 -8.50 13.13 -0.71
C LEU A 462 -8.27 11.82 0.05
N ALA A 463 -7.03 11.59 0.48
CA ALA A 463 -6.67 10.39 1.21
C ALA A 463 -7.26 10.35 2.61
N LEU A 464 -7.30 11.48 3.34
CA LEU A 464 -7.99 11.54 4.64
C LEU A 464 -9.47 11.19 4.52
N GLY A 465 -10.18 11.78 3.55
CA GLY A 465 -11.57 11.43 3.28
C GLY A 465 -11.73 9.94 2.93
N SER A 466 -10.84 9.41 2.10
CA SER A 466 -10.84 7.98 1.73
C SER A 466 -10.54 7.04 2.91
N LEU A 467 -9.69 7.46 3.85
CA LEU A 467 -9.43 6.73 5.10
C LEU A 467 -10.65 6.76 6.02
N ALA A 468 -11.31 7.92 6.18
CA ALA A 468 -12.54 8.02 6.95
C ALA A 468 -13.65 7.14 6.35
N GLU A 469 -13.83 7.15 5.03
CA GLU A 469 -14.78 6.28 4.33
C GLU A 469 -14.52 4.80 4.55
N LEU A 470 -13.26 4.37 4.48
CA LEU A 470 -12.85 3.00 4.81
C LEU A 470 -13.19 2.67 6.27
N CYS A 471 -12.88 3.58 7.19
CA CYS A 471 -13.12 3.37 8.62
C CYS A 471 -14.60 3.36 8.97
N GLU A 472 -15.44 4.16 8.31
CA GLU A 472 -16.88 4.19 8.55
C GLU A 472 -17.54 2.85 8.16
N ILE A 473 -17.18 2.30 6.99
CA ILE A 473 -17.63 0.96 6.59
C ILE A 473 -17.14 -0.09 7.59
N ALA A 474 -15.88 -0.01 8.00
CA ALA A 474 -15.29 -0.95 8.94
C ALA A 474 -15.96 -0.88 10.34
N GLU A 475 -16.30 0.32 10.83
CA GLU A 475 -16.97 0.53 12.12
C GLU A 475 -18.37 -0.11 12.12
N HIS A 476 -19.12 -0.02 11.03
CA HIS A 476 -20.41 -0.72 10.90
C HIS A 476 -20.27 -2.25 11.03
N GLN A 477 -19.17 -2.81 10.53
CA GLN A 477 -18.81 -4.23 10.70
C GLN A 477 -18.15 -4.53 12.06
N GLY A 478 -17.99 -3.52 12.93
CA GLY A 478 -17.38 -3.66 14.25
C GLY A 478 -15.87 -3.87 14.19
N ILE A 479 -15.20 -3.27 13.20
CA ILE A 479 -13.75 -3.28 13.01
C ILE A 479 -13.21 -1.86 13.29
N PRO A 480 -12.48 -1.64 14.39
CA PRO A 480 -12.19 -0.31 14.93
C PRO A 480 -11.00 0.38 14.23
N LEU A 481 -11.07 0.60 12.92
CA LEU A 481 -9.95 1.17 12.15
C LEU A 481 -9.64 2.63 12.51
N TYR A 482 -10.64 3.41 12.94
CA TYR A 482 -10.43 4.78 13.43
C TYR A 482 -9.47 4.85 14.63
N ALA A 483 -9.39 3.79 15.45
CA ALA A 483 -8.54 3.76 16.63
C ALA A 483 -7.07 3.40 16.34
N ALA A 484 -6.77 3.04 15.09
CA ALA A 484 -5.46 2.56 14.69
C ALA A 484 -4.32 3.54 15.03
N SER A 485 -3.18 2.98 15.43
CA SER A 485 -1.93 3.73 15.67
C SER A 485 -2.12 4.95 16.57
N ALA A 486 -2.86 4.74 17.67
CA ALA A 486 -3.24 5.75 18.66
C ALA A 486 -4.04 6.92 18.05
N ASN A 487 -5.06 6.62 17.26
CA ASN A 487 -5.87 7.59 16.50
C ASN A 487 -5.04 8.37 15.46
N ALA A 488 -4.20 7.70 14.68
CA ALA A 488 -3.34 8.37 13.70
C ALA A 488 -4.12 9.18 12.66
N ILE A 489 -5.30 8.69 12.23
CA ILE A 489 -6.19 9.40 11.30
C ILE A 489 -6.68 10.72 11.89
N MET A 490 -7.10 10.73 13.17
CA MET A 490 -7.48 11.96 13.89
C MET A 490 -6.35 13.00 13.88
N ARG A 491 -5.11 12.57 14.17
CA ARG A 491 -3.94 13.46 14.14
C ARG A 491 -3.68 13.98 12.73
N GLY A 492 -3.86 13.14 11.70
CA GLY A 492 -3.78 13.54 10.30
C GLY A 492 -4.77 14.65 9.91
N TYR A 493 -6.03 14.52 10.37
CA TYR A 493 -7.04 15.56 10.20
C TYR A 493 -6.66 16.86 10.89
N GLU A 494 -6.27 16.82 12.17
CA GLU A 494 -5.86 18.02 12.92
C GLU A 494 -4.64 18.71 12.30
N TYR A 495 -3.63 17.93 11.89
CA TYR A 495 -2.44 18.45 11.22
C TYR A 495 -2.80 19.16 9.91
N THR A 496 -3.61 18.51 9.07
CA THR A 496 -4.02 19.04 7.76
C THR A 496 -4.90 20.26 7.93
N ALA A 497 -5.85 20.24 8.88
CA ALA A 497 -6.70 21.38 9.21
C ALA A 497 -5.87 22.58 9.70
N ALA A 498 -4.97 22.37 10.67
CA ALA A 498 -4.11 23.42 11.21
C ALA A 498 -3.30 24.11 10.11
N TYR A 499 -2.64 23.32 9.24
CA TYR A 499 -1.86 23.86 8.14
C TYR A 499 -2.71 24.63 7.13
N ASN A 500 -3.86 24.08 6.72
CA ASN A 500 -4.73 24.71 5.73
C ASN A 500 -5.47 25.96 6.25
N LEU A 501 -5.63 26.10 7.57
CA LEU A 501 -6.10 27.33 8.22
C LEU A 501 -5.03 28.44 8.29
N GLY A 502 -3.81 28.19 7.78
CA GLY A 502 -2.73 29.16 7.73
C GLY A 502 -1.71 29.05 8.88
N ASN A 503 -1.88 28.12 9.83
CA ASN A 503 -0.92 27.91 10.91
C ASN A 503 0.37 27.26 10.41
N THR A 504 1.46 27.40 11.17
CA THR A 504 2.67 26.62 10.98
C THR A 504 2.55 25.26 11.66
N VAL A 505 3.02 24.21 11.01
CA VAL A 505 3.05 22.85 11.54
C VAL A 505 4.46 22.27 11.47
N SER A 506 4.80 21.34 12.36
CA SER A 506 6.09 20.67 12.32
C SER A 506 6.17 19.75 11.11
N PHE A 507 7.19 19.93 10.27
CA PHE A 507 7.45 19.05 9.14
C PHE A 507 8.78 18.33 9.32
N ARG A 508 8.78 17.01 9.15
CA ARG A 508 10.01 16.22 9.00
C ARG A 508 10.23 15.90 7.53
N THR A 509 11.48 15.96 7.08
CA THR A 509 11.85 15.52 5.73
C THR A 509 11.31 14.12 5.48
N TRP A 510 10.60 13.97 4.38
CA TRP A 510 9.93 12.72 4.05
C TRP A 510 10.11 12.36 2.59
N TYR A 511 10.44 11.10 2.36
CA TYR A 511 10.54 10.51 1.03
C TYR A 511 9.51 9.40 0.91
N ASP A 512 8.96 9.27 -0.28
CA ASP A 512 8.03 8.21 -0.66
C ASP A 512 8.58 6.81 -0.34
N TYR A 513 7.70 5.81 -0.09
CA TYR A 513 8.10 4.44 0.24
C TYR A 513 9.03 3.81 -0.81
N HIS A 514 8.77 4.03 -2.11
CA HIS A 514 9.66 3.62 -3.18
C HIS A 514 10.64 4.73 -3.61
N GLU A 515 10.73 5.83 -2.86
CA GLU A 515 11.59 6.99 -3.16
C GLU A 515 11.55 7.41 -4.63
N ARG A 516 10.39 7.23 -5.28
CA ARG A 516 10.26 7.59 -6.69
C ARG A 516 10.46 9.09 -6.77
N ASN A 517 11.29 9.54 -7.72
CA ASN A 517 11.55 10.95 -7.97
C ASN A 517 10.31 11.61 -8.63
N TYR A 518 9.20 11.59 -7.90
CA TYR A 518 7.97 12.26 -8.24
C TYR A 518 8.28 13.75 -8.38
N LYS A 519 8.12 14.27 -9.60
CA LYS A 519 8.45 15.66 -9.91
C LYS A 519 7.58 16.66 -9.12
N ASP A 520 6.46 16.18 -8.60
CA ASP A 520 5.47 16.92 -7.81
C ASP A 520 5.70 16.84 -6.30
N TYR A 521 6.80 16.23 -5.81
CA TYR A 521 7.14 16.16 -4.39
C TYR A 521 8.24 17.14 -4.00
N THR A 522 8.13 17.70 -2.79
CA THR A 522 9.13 18.58 -2.16
C THR A 522 9.63 17.99 -0.84
N PRO A 523 10.63 17.09 -0.83
CA PRO A 523 10.91 16.26 0.34
C PRO A 523 11.23 16.98 1.65
N GLU A 524 11.79 18.20 1.57
CA GLU A 524 12.27 18.96 2.73
C GLU A 524 11.23 19.95 3.28
N HIS A 525 10.09 20.14 2.61
CA HIS A 525 9.06 21.08 3.05
C HIS A 525 7.64 20.54 2.82
N ILE A 526 6.70 21.02 3.62
CA ILE A 526 5.28 20.84 3.34
C ILE A 526 4.89 21.69 2.11
N SER A 527 4.08 21.13 1.21
CA SER A 527 3.67 21.82 -0.01
C SER A 527 2.58 22.86 0.29
N ASP A 528 2.72 24.06 -0.25
CA ASP A 528 1.70 25.12 -0.19
C ASP A 528 0.67 25.02 -1.33
N ASN A 529 0.86 24.08 -2.27
CA ASN A 529 -0.06 23.89 -3.38
C ASN A 529 -1.46 23.51 -2.87
N ALA A 530 -2.47 24.26 -3.34
CA ALA A 530 -3.87 24.19 -2.92
C ALA A 530 -4.13 24.44 -1.42
N ARG A 531 -3.20 25.07 -0.70
CA ARG A 531 -3.37 25.39 0.72
C ARG A 531 -4.58 26.30 0.95
N GLY A 532 -5.42 25.92 1.90
CA GLY A 532 -6.66 26.63 2.26
C GLY A 532 -7.86 26.32 1.34
N SER A 533 -7.67 25.54 0.27
CA SER A 533 -8.77 25.09 -0.59
C SER A 533 -9.39 23.80 -0.05
N PHE A 534 -10.29 23.93 0.93
CA PHE A 534 -10.90 22.79 1.61
C PHE A 534 -11.79 21.92 0.71
N ARG A 535 -11.76 20.60 0.96
CA ARG A 535 -12.69 19.60 0.40
C ARG A 535 -13.75 19.21 1.43
N ALA A 536 -14.90 18.72 0.96
CA ALA A 536 -16.00 18.20 1.79
C ALA A 536 -15.69 16.79 2.36
N VAL A 537 -14.75 16.69 3.29
CA VAL A 537 -14.26 15.41 3.85
C VAL A 537 -14.11 15.44 5.38
N PHE A 538 -14.50 16.52 6.05
CA PHE A 538 -14.18 16.73 7.46
C PHE A 538 -15.28 16.23 8.41
N GLU A 539 -16.56 16.25 8.01
CA GLU A 539 -17.65 15.92 8.93
C GLU A 539 -17.65 14.49 9.43
N MET A 540 -17.35 13.54 8.54
CA MET A 540 -17.38 12.12 8.88
C MET A 540 -16.43 11.81 10.05
N ALA A 541 -15.17 12.25 9.93
CA ALA A 541 -14.17 12.05 10.97
C ALA A 541 -14.46 12.88 12.23
N TYR A 542 -14.89 14.15 12.08
CA TYR A 542 -15.23 15.00 13.22
C TYR A 542 -16.36 14.40 14.05
N ASN A 543 -17.42 13.93 13.39
CA ASN A 543 -18.53 13.28 14.06
C ASN A 543 -18.09 12.00 14.79
N HIS A 544 -17.23 11.17 14.19
CA HIS A 544 -16.70 10.00 14.87
C HIS A 544 -15.92 10.38 16.14
N TYR A 545 -14.87 11.19 16.00
CA TYR A 545 -13.96 11.43 17.13
C TYR A 545 -14.53 12.39 18.18
N VAL A 546 -15.20 13.48 17.77
CA VAL A 546 -15.69 14.49 18.70
C VAL A 546 -17.06 14.12 19.24
N THR A 547 -18.06 13.96 18.36
CA THR A 547 -19.45 13.73 18.80
C THR A 547 -19.62 12.36 19.45
N GLN A 548 -19.08 11.30 18.84
CA GLN A 548 -19.31 9.94 19.34
C GLN A 548 -18.27 9.49 20.39
N LYS A 549 -17.00 9.89 20.28
CA LYS A 549 -15.95 9.48 21.22
C LYS A 549 -15.57 10.55 22.25
N GLY A 550 -16.10 11.77 22.16
CA GLY A 550 -15.84 12.85 23.14
C GLY A 550 -14.40 13.37 23.12
N LEU A 551 -13.67 13.20 22.00
CA LEU A 551 -12.32 13.72 21.82
C LEU A 551 -12.35 15.18 21.31
N SER A 552 -11.18 15.80 21.20
CA SER A 552 -11.04 17.19 20.77
C SER A 552 -10.30 17.30 19.43
N MET A 553 -10.92 17.97 18.45
CA MET A 553 -10.34 18.26 17.13
C MET A 553 -10.52 19.76 16.81
N PRO A 554 -9.87 20.67 17.56
CA PRO A 554 -10.14 22.10 17.50
C PRO A 554 -9.83 22.76 16.15
N TYR A 555 -8.82 22.27 15.41
CA TYR A 555 -8.55 22.83 14.08
C TYR A 555 -9.57 22.34 13.06
N THR A 556 -9.96 21.07 13.14
CA THR A 556 -11.01 20.51 12.28
C THR A 556 -12.36 21.19 12.55
N GLU A 557 -12.66 21.51 13.81
CA GLU A 557 -13.84 22.29 14.17
C GLU A 557 -13.83 23.67 13.49
N GLN A 558 -12.70 24.39 13.53
CA GLN A 558 -12.55 25.68 12.84
C GLN A 558 -12.73 25.57 11.32
N VAL A 559 -12.21 24.50 10.70
CA VAL A 559 -12.47 24.23 9.28
C VAL A 559 -13.96 24.06 9.03
N LEU A 560 -14.64 23.25 9.83
CA LEU A 560 -16.08 23.01 9.70
C LEU A 560 -16.92 24.27 9.93
N GLN A 561 -16.51 25.16 10.85
CA GLN A 561 -17.14 26.47 11.01
C GLN A 561 -17.01 27.36 9.76
N HIS A 562 -15.98 27.14 8.94
CA HIS A 562 -15.75 27.88 7.70
C HIS A 562 -16.48 27.28 6.48
N ILE A 563 -16.58 25.95 6.41
CA ILE A 563 -17.05 25.25 5.20
C ILE A 563 -18.46 24.67 5.30
N ARG A 564 -19.08 24.66 6.49
CA ARG A 564 -20.45 24.15 6.64
C ARG A 564 -21.48 25.10 5.98
N PRO A 565 -22.55 24.55 5.37
CA PRO A 565 -22.74 23.13 5.09
C PRO A 565 -21.77 22.63 4.00
N GLU A 566 -21.18 21.45 4.21
CA GLU A 566 -20.35 20.80 3.19
C GLU A 566 -21.18 20.49 1.94
N GLY A 567 -20.63 20.78 0.76
CA GLY A 567 -21.31 20.62 -0.54
C GLY A 567 -20.85 19.38 -1.32
N ALA A 568 -20.99 19.48 -2.65
CA ALA A 568 -20.60 18.43 -3.59
C ALA A 568 -19.09 18.08 -3.49
N PRO A 569 -18.71 16.84 -3.81
CA PRO A 569 -17.32 16.41 -3.85
C PRO A 569 -16.57 17.04 -5.04
N ALA A 570 -15.24 17.00 -4.98
CA ALA A 570 -14.43 17.21 -6.17
C ALA A 570 -14.57 15.98 -7.08
N TRP A 571 -15.16 16.15 -8.27
CA TRP A 571 -15.49 15.04 -9.19
C TRP A 571 -16.28 13.94 -8.48
N ALA A 572 -15.83 12.68 -8.50
CA ALA A 572 -16.43 11.57 -7.76
C ALA A 572 -15.45 10.95 -6.75
N ASP A 573 -14.62 11.80 -6.13
CA ASP A 573 -13.56 11.38 -5.21
C ASP A 573 -14.09 10.85 -3.86
N ASN A 574 -15.25 11.33 -3.42
CA ASN A 574 -15.92 11.02 -2.16
C ASN A 574 -17.46 11.25 -2.28
N PRO A 575 -18.26 10.90 -1.25
CA PRO A 575 -19.71 11.12 -1.22
C PRO A 575 -20.18 12.59 -1.23
N GLY A 576 -19.37 13.53 -0.75
CA GLY A 576 -19.79 14.91 -0.44
C GLY A 576 -20.87 15.01 0.64
N TYR A 577 -21.42 16.21 0.82
CA TYR A 577 -22.59 16.49 1.65
C TYR A 577 -22.51 15.99 3.12
N GLY A 578 -21.30 15.99 3.69
CA GLY A 578 -21.04 15.39 5.00
C GLY A 578 -21.85 16.01 6.15
N THR A 579 -22.19 17.30 6.06
CA THR A 579 -23.04 18.01 7.05
C THR A 579 -24.47 17.48 7.11
N LEU A 580 -24.96 16.84 6.06
CA LEU A 580 -26.22 16.08 6.10
C LEU A 580 -25.96 14.63 6.52
N LEU A 581 -25.02 13.98 5.82
CA LEU A 581 -24.86 12.53 5.87
C LEU A 581 -24.36 12.03 7.24
N PHE A 582 -23.48 12.77 7.91
CA PHE A 582 -22.81 12.33 9.13
C PHE A 582 -23.15 13.17 10.38
N ASN A 583 -24.12 14.08 10.28
CA ASN A 583 -24.51 14.94 11.40
C ASN A 583 -25.24 14.16 12.51
N ARG A 584 -24.68 14.20 13.73
CA ARG A 584 -25.25 13.62 14.95
C ARG A 584 -25.29 14.62 16.13
N TRP A 585 -25.17 15.91 15.83
CA TRP A 585 -25.03 16.97 16.84
C TRP A 585 -26.19 17.98 16.81
N GLU A 586 -27.00 18.01 15.74
CA GLU A 586 -28.34 18.64 15.71
C GLU A 586 -29.45 17.65 16.11
#